data_AF-A0ABD4TLK9-F1
#
_entry.id   AF-A0ABD4TLK9-F1
#
_cell.length_a   1.000
_cell.length_b   1.000
_cell.length_c   1.000
_cell.angle_alpha   90.00
_cell.angle_beta   90.00
_cell.angle_gamma   90.00
#
_symmetry.space_group_name_H-M   'P 1'
#
loop_
_entity.id
_entity.type
_entity.pdbx_description
1 polymer ?
#
loop_
_entity_poly.entity_id
_entity_poly.type
_entity_poly.pdbx_seq_one_letter_code
_entity_poly.pdbx_strand_id
1 'polypeptide(L)' 'MKSDIQFIKEDLSEINLSEIKHMLHELILHHEAGGMMKLSNRSLHRFLQDEPDIYTLDDAKVVYRCEDY' A
#
# COMPACT_ATOMS: atom_id res chain seq x y z
N MET A 1 -3.75 -46.21 -13.62
CA MET A 1 -4.35 -46.00 -12.28
C MET A 1 -3.35 -45.57 -11.21
N LYS A 2 -2.32 -46.38 -10.84
CA LYS A 2 -1.29 -45.93 -9.87
C LYS A 2 -0.47 -44.72 -10.35
N SER A 3 -0.16 -44.68 -11.65
CA SER A 3 0.53 -43.56 -12.33
C SER A 3 -0.29 -42.26 -12.26
N ASP A 4 -1.58 -42.34 -12.51
CA ASP A 4 -2.47 -41.17 -12.59
C ASP A 4 -2.67 -40.53 -11.21
N ILE A 5 -2.75 -41.35 -10.16
CA ILE A 5 -2.81 -40.88 -8.77
C ILE A 5 -1.51 -40.15 -8.36
N GLN A 6 -0.35 -40.64 -8.83
CA GLN A 6 0.94 -40.01 -8.56
C GLN A 6 1.04 -38.64 -9.24
N PHE A 7 0.64 -38.58 -10.52
CA PHE A 7 0.61 -37.35 -11.30
C PHE A 7 -0.30 -36.28 -10.67
N ILE A 8 -1.53 -36.65 -10.29
CA ILE A 8 -2.47 -35.73 -9.64
C ILE A 8 -1.92 -35.19 -8.30
N LYS A 9 -1.20 -36.02 -7.53
CA LYS A 9 -0.59 -35.58 -6.27
C LYS A 9 0.54 -34.58 -6.51
N GLU A 10 1.39 -34.84 -7.50
CA GLU A 10 2.51 -33.95 -7.87
C GLU A 10 1.97 -32.60 -8.36
N ASP A 11 0.99 -32.63 -9.27
CA ASP A 11 0.36 -31.42 -9.83
C ASP A 11 -0.33 -30.56 -8.74
N LEU A 12 -1.09 -31.20 -7.84
CA LEU A 12 -1.68 -30.51 -6.69
C LEU A 12 -0.63 -29.96 -5.71
N SER A 13 0.50 -30.65 -5.55
CA SER A 13 1.58 -30.17 -4.68
C SER A 13 2.30 -28.96 -5.26
N GLU A 14 2.50 -28.93 -6.59
CA GLU A 14 3.10 -27.79 -7.29
C GLU A 14 2.18 -26.57 -7.29
N ILE A 15 0.88 -26.77 -7.52
CA ILE A 15 -0.13 -25.70 -7.44
C ILE A 15 -0.11 -25.07 -6.04
N ASN A 16 -0.20 -25.89 -4.99
CA ASN A 16 -0.18 -25.42 -3.60
C ASN A 16 1.11 -24.68 -3.25
N LEU A 17 2.26 -25.17 -3.71
CA LEU A 17 3.55 -24.50 -3.49
C LEU A 17 3.63 -23.15 -4.20
N SER A 18 3.06 -23.05 -5.40
CA SER A 18 3.03 -21.81 -6.17
C SER A 18 2.17 -20.73 -5.50
N GLU A 19 0.98 -21.11 -5.00
CA GLU A 19 0.08 -20.21 -4.29
C GLU A 19 0.68 -19.75 -2.96
N ILE A 20 1.26 -20.67 -2.18
CA ILE A 20 1.94 -20.33 -0.92
C ILE A 20 3.08 -19.35 -1.18
N LYS A 21 3.88 -19.58 -2.24
CA LYS A 21 4.97 -18.68 -2.62
C LYS A 21 4.45 -17.29 -3.00
N HIS A 22 3.34 -17.22 -3.73
CA HIS A 22 2.72 -15.96 -4.12
C HIS A 22 2.21 -15.19 -2.90
N MET A 23 1.47 -15.84 -1.99
CA MET A 23 0.97 -15.23 -0.76
C MET A 23 2.11 -14.70 0.13
N LEU A 24 3.21 -15.46 0.24
CA LEU A 24 4.38 -15.02 0.99
C LEU A 24 5.02 -13.77 0.37
N HIS A 25 5.10 -13.72 -0.96
CA HIS A 25 5.64 -12.57 -1.67
C HIS A 25 4.78 -11.32 -1.45
N GLU A 26 3.45 -11.44 -1.53
CA GLU A 26 2.54 -10.32 -1.24
C GLU A 26 2.66 -9.84 0.20
N LEU A 27 2.76 -10.77 1.17
CA LEU A 27 2.93 -10.42 2.57
C LEU A 27 4.22 -9.63 2.83
N ILE A 28 5.32 -10.06 2.21
CA ILE A 28 6.62 -9.37 2.28
C ILE A 28 6.50 -7.96 1.70
N LEU A 29 5.96 -7.83 0.49
CA LEU A 29 5.77 -6.53 -0.16
C LEU A 29 4.95 -5.58 0.71
N HIS A 30 3.84 -6.07 1.29
CA HIS A 30 3.00 -5.25 2.15
C HIS A 30 3.74 -4.79 3.41
N HIS A 31 4.54 -5.67 4.01
CA HIS A 31 5.34 -5.32 5.19
C HIS A 31 6.44 -4.29 4.86
N GLU A 32 7.13 -4.47 3.74
CA GLU A 32 8.16 -3.53 3.26
C GLU A 32 7.56 -2.16 2.96
N ALA A 33 6.43 -2.11 2.24
CA ALA A 33 5.71 -0.88 1.96
C ALA A 33 5.28 -0.17 3.26
N GLY A 34 4.69 -0.91 4.21
CA GLY A 34 4.30 -0.36 5.51
C GLY A 34 5.50 0.14 6.33
N GLY A 35 6.63 -0.57 6.27
CA GLY A 35 7.89 -0.14 6.88
C GLY A 35 8.39 1.17 6.29
N MET A 36 8.46 1.26 4.97
CA MET A 36 8.84 2.47 4.25
C MET A 36 7.93 3.65 4.57
N MET A 37 6.61 3.44 4.58
CA MET A 37 5.66 4.49 4.96
C MET A 37 5.90 5.01 6.38
N LYS A 38 6.19 4.13 7.35
CA LYS A 38 6.49 4.54 8.73
C LYS A 38 7.80 5.31 8.83
N LEU A 39 8.84 4.88 8.13
CA LEU A 39 10.13 5.59 8.08
C LEU A 39 9.98 6.97 7.45
N SER A 40 9.31 7.04 6.30
CA SER A 40 9.00 8.30 5.61
C SER A 40 8.17 9.22 6.51
N ASN A 41 7.13 8.71 7.17
CA ASN A 41 6.34 9.49 8.11
C ASN A 41 7.20 10.06 9.24
N ARG A 42 8.05 9.25 9.90
CA ARG A 42 8.93 9.75 10.97
C ARG A 42 9.91 10.83 10.49
N SER A 43 10.43 10.69 9.27
CA SER A 43 11.34 11.67 8.68
C SER A 43 10.62 12.96 8.32
N LEU A 44 9.46 12.85 7.65
CA LEU A 44 8.65 13.98 7.20
C LEU A 44 7.93 14.69 8.34
N HIS A 45 7.61 13.98 9.43
CA HIS A 45 6.82 14.55 10.52
C HIS A 45 7.50 15.75 11.17
N ARG A 46 8.81 15.65 11.44
CA ARG A 46 9.56 16.79 12.01
C ARG A 46 9.66 17.95 11.02
N PHE A 47 9.94 17.64 9.76
CA PHE A 47 9.98 18.64 8.68
C PHE A 47 8.64 19.41 8.61
N LEU A 48 7.51 18.69 8.53
CA LEU A 48 6.18 19.30 8.45
C LEU A 48 5.72 19.99 9.73
N GLN A 49 6.27 19.65 10.90
CA GLN A 49 6.00 20.36 12.15
C GLN A 49 6.68 21.73 12.21
N ASP A 50 7.83 21.86 11.56
CA ASP A 50 8.61 23.11 11.53
C ASP A 50 8.18 24.04 10.39
N GLU A 51 7.39 23.53 9.42
CA GLU A 51 6.84 24.33 8.33
C GLU A 51 5.71 25.26 8.83
N PRO A 52 5.74 26.56 8.51
CA PRO A 52 4.67 27.48 8.85
C PRO A 52 3.39 27.12 8.05
N ASP A 53 2.22 27.33 8.66
CA ASP A 53 0.95 27.22 7.94
C ASP A 53 0.92 28.23 6.77
N ILE A 54 1.03 27.70 5.55
CA ILE A 54 1.08 28.50 4.31
C ILE A 54 -0.31 29.01 3.87
N TYR A 55 -1.37 28.61 4.58
CA TYR A 55 -2.73 29.08 4.35
C TYR A 55 -3.31 29.66 5.62
N THR A 56 -3.82 30.87 5.51
CA THR A 56 -4.55 31.56 6.57
C THR A 56 -6.06 31.42 6.37
N LEU A 57 -6.84 31.66 7.42
CA LEU A 57 -8.31 31.73 7.31
C LEU A 57 -8.77 32.84 6.34
N ASP A 58 -7.93 33.83 6.08
CA ASP A 58 -8.21 34.87 5.09
C ASP A 58 -8.01 34.37 3.65
N ASP A 59 -7.08 33.43 3.40
CA ASP A 59 -6.92 32.77 2.10
C ASP A 59 -8.13 31.86 1.78
N ALA A 60 -8.77 31.30 2.82
CA ALA A 60 -9.96 30.48 2.67
C ALA A 60 -11.20 31.25 2.15
N LYS A 61 -11.20 32.59 2.21
CA LYS A 61 -12.35 33.44 1.77
C LYS A 61 -12.46 33.59 0.25
N VAL A 62 -11.54 33.03 -0.54
CA VAL A 62 -11.50 33.21 -2.01
C VAL A 62 -12.37 32.20 -2.77
N VAL A 63 -13.20 31.39 -2.09
CA VAL A 63 -14.08 30.43 -2.78
C VAL A 63 -15.54 30.85 -2.66
N TYR A 64 -16.16 31.04 -3.84
CA TYR A 64 -17.55 31.42 -4.13
C TYR A 64 -17.91 32.91 -4.06
N ARG A 65 -17.48 33.67 -5.09
CA ARG A 65 -18.38 34.68 -5.67
C ARG A 65 -19.23 33.98 -6.71
N CYS A 66 -20.48 33.67 -6.36
CA CYS A 66 -21.50 33.49 -7.38
C CYS A 66 -21.74 34.90 -7.93
N GLU A 67 -21.17 35.23 -9.09
CA GLU A 67 -21.62 36.42 -9.80
C GLU A 67 -23.04 36.12 -10.27
N ASP A 68 -24.01 36.79 -9.65
CA ASP A 68 -25.41 36.74 -10.04
C ASP A 68 -25.53 37.28 -11.47
N TYR A 69 -25.81 36.39 -12.43
CA TYR A 69 -26.18 36.71 -13.81
C TYR A 69 -27.69 36.58 -14.00
#